data_AF-A0A8J6JRL5-F1
#
_entry.id   AF-A0A8J6JRL5-F1
#
_cell.length_a   1.000
_cell.length_b   1.000
_cell.length_c   1.000
_cell.angle_alpha   90.00
_cell.angle_beta   90.00
_cell.angle_gamma   90.00
#
_symmetry.space_group_name_H-M   'P 1'
#
loop_
_entity.id
_entity.type
_entity.pdbx_description
1 polymer ?
#
loop_
_entity_poly.entity_id
_entity_poly.type
_entity_poly.pdbx_seq_one_letter_code
_entity_poly.pdbx_strand_id
1 'polypeptide(L)'
;APLAAVIDPPLAQLARWQATPSLAGEQPVIQPCPEGHRACPQLQARRAEGCMARAMAARAPAAACPGSAALGDLECAAVAYAAARRVDASPALAAGQAQALICAGHLSANRDHGLRALEAAAAAPPDRAPLLRARAQAVIDLPTAQGVPTSRNRNEGARP
;
A
#
# COMPACT_ATOMS: atom_id res chain seq x y z
N ALA A 1 -2.34 -33.92 0.42
CA ALA A 1 -1.43 -32.89 -0.15
C ALA A 1 -0.06 -33.54 -0.38
N PRO A 2 0.61 -33.33 -1.51
CA PRO A 2 1.88 -34.01 -1.79
C PRO A 2 2.98 -33.50 -0.82
N LEU A 3 3.92 -34.39 -0.46
CA LEU A 3 5.00 -34.19 0.52
C LEU A 3 5.81 -32.89 0.34
N ALA A 4 5.86 -32.32 -0.86
CA ALA A 4 6.51 -31.04 -1.14
C ALA A 4 5.93 -29.85 -0.34
N ALA A 5 4.64 -29.90 0.05
CA ALA A 5 4.00 -28.85 0.84
C ALA A 5 4.50 -28.76 2.29
N VAL A 6 5.22 -29.77 2.77
CA VAL A 6 5.77 -29.84 4.14
C VAL A 6 7.23 -29.36 4.20
N ILE A 7 7.94 -29.36 3.07
CA ILE A 7 9.41 -29.18 3.01
C ILE A 7 9.82 -27.71 2.84
N ASP A 8 8.99 -26.87 2.21
CA ASP A 8 9.26 -25.44 1.99
C ASP A 8 7.96 -24.64 2.10
N PRO A 9 7.62 -24.13 3.30
CA PRO A 9 6.36 -23.41 3.52
C PRO A 9 6.19 -22.17 2.64
N PRO A 10 7.22 -21.31 2.41
CA PRO A 10 7.13 -20.22 1.44
C PRO A 10 6.83 -20.70 0.01
N LEU A 11 7.53 -21.71 -0.50
CA LEU A 11 7.28 -22.23 -1.86
C LEU A 11 5.90 -22.86 -1.96
N ALA A 12 5.46 -23.59 -0.93
CA ALA A 12 4.12 -24.17 -0.87
C ALA A 12 3.03 -23.09 -0.88
N GLN A 13 3.22 -22.00 -0.13
CA GLN A 13 2.30 -20.86 -0.16
C GLN A 13 2.27 -20.21 -1.55
N LEU A 14 3.44 -20.00 -2.16
CA LEU A 14 3.54 -19.39 -3.48
C LEU A 14 2.81 -20.23 -4.53
N ALA A 15 3.02 -21.55 -4.53
CA ALA A 15 2.33 -22.47 -5.43
C ALA A 15 0.80 -22.42 -5.24
N ARG A 16 0.32 -22.37 -3.99
CA ARG A 16 -1.12 -22.21 -3.70
C ARG A 16 -1.67 -20.89 -4.25
N TRP A 17 -0.96 -19.78 -4.09
CA TRP A 17 -1.41 -18.49 -4.61
C TRP A 17 -1.31 -18.39 -6.13
N GLN A 18 -0.37 -19.07 -6.77
CA GLN A 18 -0.33 -19.19 -8.23
C GLN A 18 -1.55 -19.96 -8.76
N ALA A 19 -1.96 -21.03 -8.06
CA ALA A 19 -3.17 -21.78 -8.39
C ALA A 19 -4.46 -21.02 -8.05
N THR A 20 -4.44 -20.14 -7.04
CA THR A 20 -5.62 -19.36 -6.61
C THR A 20 -5.21 -17.92 -6.27
N PRO A 21 -5.12 -17.03 -7.28
CA PRO A 21 -4.58 -15.68 -7.13
C PRO A 21 -5.31 -14.79 -6.14
N SER A 22 -6.62 -15.00 -5.93
CA SER A 22 -7.42 -14.21 -4.97
C SER A 22 -6.88 -14.34 -3.53
N LEU A 23 -6.30 -15.49 -3.18
CA LEU A 23 -5.78 -15.73 -1.83
C LEU A 23 -4.64 -14.79 -1.44
N ALA A 24 -3.88 -14.27 -2.41
CA ALA A 24 -2.70 -13.45 -2.12
C ALA A 24 -3.07 -12.15 -1.39
N GLY A 25 -4.23 -11.56 -1.71
CA GLY A 25 -4.74 -10.37 -1.03
C GLY A 25 -5.44 -10.67 0.30
N GLU A 26 -5.81 -11.92 0.56
CA GLU A 26 -6.59 -12.34 1.73
C GLU A 26 -5.70 -12.89 2.86
N GLN A 27 -4.62 -13.58 2.49
CA GLN A 27 -3.78 -14.31 3.43
C GLN A 27 -2.43 -13.62 3.64
N PRO A 28 -1.98 -13.44 4.89
CA PRO A 28 -0.64 -12.91 5.15
C PRO A 28 0.44 -13.80 4.51
N VAL A 29 1.55 -13.20 4.11
CA VAL A 29 2.76 -13.96 3.76
C VAL A 29 3.20 -14.74 5.01
N ILE A 30 3.52 -16.02 4.83
CA ILE A 30 3.98 -16.87 5.92
C ILE A 30 5.27 -16.30 6.52
N GLN A 31 5.35 -16.34 7.85
CA GLN A 31 6.51 -15.89 8.61
C GLN A 31 7.04 -17.01 9.51
N PRO A 32 8.35 -17.07 9.76
CA PRO A 32 9.38 -16.21 9.18
C PRO A 32 9.62 -16.50 7.69
N CYS A 33 9.82 -15.46 6.89
CA CYS A 33 10.32 -15.60 5.53
C CYS A 33 11.86 -15.55 5.58
N PRO A 34 12.57 -16.67 5.39
CA PRO A 34 14.01 -16.72 5.62
C PRO A 34 14.76 -15.75 4.70
N GLU A 35 15.81 -15.12 5.23
CA GLU A 35 16.65 -14.23 4.44
C GLU A 35 17.26 -14.98 3.26
N GLY A 36 17.23 -14.37 2.07
CA GLY A 36 17.72 -14.99 0.83
C GLY A 36 16.78 -16.03 0.19
N HIS A 37 15.64 -16.37 0.81
CA HIS A 37 14.71 -17.34 0.22
C HIS A 37 13.97 -16.75 -1.00
N ARG A 38 14.16 -17.35 -2.18
CA ARG A 38 13.67 -16.79 -3.46
C ARG A 38 12.15 -16.65 -3.56
N ALA A 39 11.38 -17.48 -2.84
CA ALA A 39 9.92 -17.39 -2.83
C ALA A 39 9.40 -16.17 -2.05
N CYS A 40 10.15 -15.67 -1.08
CA CYS A 40 9.75 -14.55 -0.21
C CYS A 40 9.44 -13.25 -0.95
N PRO A 41 10.33 -12.71 -1.82
CA PRO A 41 10.01 -11.52 -2.59
C PRO A 41 8.80 -11.73 -3.51
N GLN A 42 8.66 -12.92 -4.09
CA GLN A 42 7.54 -13.25 -4.97
C GLN A 42 6.22 -13.29 -4.21
N LEU A 43 6.21 -13.85 -3.00
CA LEU A 43 5.05 -13.81 -2.10
C LEU A 43 4.67 -12.36 -1.76
N GLN A 44 5.64 -11.51 -1.41
CA GLN A 44 5.36 -10.10 -1.11
C GLN A 44 4.79 -9.36 -2.32
N ALA A 45 5.37 -9.56 -3.51
CA ALA A 45 4.88 -8.98 -4.74
C ALA A 45 3.45 -9.46 -5.07
N ARG A 46 3.17 -10.75 -4.95
CA ARG A 46 1.83 -11.32 -5.18
C ARG A 46 0.81 -10.81 -4.16
N ARG A 47 1.19 -10.69 -2.89
CA ARG A 47 0.32 -10.09 -1.86
C ARG A 47 0.01 -8.64 -2.18
N ALA A 48 1.02 -7.87 -2.61
CA ALA A 48 0.84 -6.49 -3.01
C ALA A 48 -0.15 -6.36 -4.17
N GLU A 49 0.02 -7.17 -5.22
CA GLU A 49 -0.90 -7.26 -6.35
C GLU A 49 -2.31 -7.66 -5.93
N GLY A 50 -2.45 -8.66 -5.05
CA GLY A 50 -3.74 -9.13 -4.56
C GLY A 50 -4.49 -8.08 -3.74
N CYS A 51 -3.80 -7.41 -2.80
CA CYS A 51 -4.38 -6.31 -2.04
C CYS A 51 -4.74 -5.12 -2.94
N MET A 52 -3.88 -4.79 -3.91
CA MET A 52 -4.16 -3.73 -4.87
C MET A 52 -5.37 -4.06 -5.77
N ALA A 53 -5.49 -5.31 -6.24
CA ALA A 53 -6.62 -5.76 -7.04
C ALA A 53 -7.93 -5.68 -6.24
N ARG A 54 -7.93 -6.11 -4.98
CA ARG A 54 -9.10 -6.00 -4.08
C ARG A 54 -9.48 -4.54 -3.85
N ALA A 55 -8.52 -3.68 -3.55
CA ALA A 55 -8.75 -2.24 -3.41
C ALA A 55 -9.39 -1.63 -4.66
N MET A 56 -8.86 -1.97 -5.83
CA MET A 56 -9.30 -1.41 -7.11
C MET A 56 -10.58 -2.03 -7.67
N ALA A 57 -11.02 -3.18 -7.17
CA ALA A 57 -12.27 -3.82 -7.59
C ALA A 57 -13.51 -2.95 -7.29
N ALA A 58 -13.46 -2.17 -6.21
CA ALA A 58 -14.53 -1.24 -5.82
C ALA A 58 -14.37 0.16 -6.44
N ARG A 59 -13.41 0.36 -7.35
CA ARG A 59 -13.15 1.67 -7.96
C ARG A 59 -14.22 2.01 -8.98
N ALA A 60 -14.83 3.18 -8.81
CA ALA A 60 -15.78 3.71 -9.80
C ALA A 60 -15.09 3.86 -11.19
N PRO A 61 -15.83 3.67 -12.29
CA PRO A 61 -15.31 3.93 -13.63
C PRO A 61 -14.66 5.31 -13.73
N ALA A 62 -13.52 5.40 -14.42
CA ALA A 62 -12.70 6.60 -14.58
C ALA A 62 -12.09 7.24 -13.30
N ALA A 63 -12.46 6.82 -12.08
CA ALA A 63 -11.86 7.34 -10.86
C ALA A 63 -10.37 6.97 -10.77
N ALA A 64 -9.48 7.85 -10.34
CA ALA A 64 -8.06 7.50 -10.21
C ALA A 64 -7.78 6.56 -9.01
N CYS A 65 -8.61 6.63 -7.98
CA CYS A 65 -8.50 5.87 -6.74
C CYS A 65 -9.87 5.27 -6.35
N PRO A 66 -9.89 4.17 -5.58
CA PRO A 66 -11.12 3.59 -5.07
C PRO A 66 -11.72 4.45 -3.95
N GLY A 67 -12.92 4.10 -3.50
CA GLY A 67 -13.55 4.75 -2.34
C GLY A 67 -12.89 4.42 -1.00
N SER A 68 -13.28 5.12 0.07
CA SER A 68 -12.69 5.00 1.42
C SER A 68 -12.74 3.59 2.01
N ALA A 69 -13.71 2.77 1.64
CA ALA A 69 -13.80 1.36 2.07
C ALA A 69 -12.57 0.51 1.68
N ALA A 70 -11.81 0.94 0.67
CA ALA A 70 -10.60 0.25 0.20
C ALA A 70 -9.31 0.66 0.94
N LEU A 71 -9.37 1.56 1.94
CA LEU A 71 -8.18 2.09 2.61
C LEU A 71 -7.30 0.98 3.20
N GLY A 72 -7.88 -0.02 3.88
CA GLY A 72 -7.12 -1.14 4.45
C GLY A 72 -6.41 -2.00 3.40
N ASP A 73 -7.04 -2.22 2.25
CA ASP A 73 -6.43 -2.97 1.14
C ASP A 73 -5.32 -2.15 0.46
N LEU A 74 -5.45 -0.82 0.36
CA LEU A 74 -4.38 0.07 -0.12
C LEU A 74 -3.17 0.09 0.83
N GLU A 75 -3.41 0.12 2.14
CA GLU A 75 -2.35 0.03 3.14
C GLU A 75 -1.64 -1.33 3.11
N CYS A 76 -2.41 -2.43 2.96
CA CYS A 76 -1.84 -3.75 2.73
C CYS A 76 -0.92 -3.76 1.50
N ALA A 77 -1.40 -3.22 0.36
CA ALA A 77 -0.63 -3.15 -0.86
C ALA A 77 0.66 -2.33 -0.68
N ALA A 78 0.58 -1.16 -0.06
CA ALA A 78 1.72 -0.29 0.18
C ALA A 78 2.81 -0.97 1.04
N VAL A 79 2.41 -1.68 2.10
CA VAL A 79 3.34 -2.43 2.96
C VAL A 79 3.97 -3.60 2.21
N ALA A 80 3.17 -4.37 1.49
CA ALA A 80 3.66 -5.53 0.73
C ALA A 80 4.59 -5.14 -0.42
N TYR A 81 4.29 -4.05 -1.16
CA TYR A 81 5.21 -3.52 -2.16
C TYR A 81 6.52 -3.04 -1.54
N ALA A 82 6.47 -2.35 -0.40
CA ALA A 82 7.69 -1.91 0.29
C ALA A 82 8.54 -3.12 0.74
N ALA A 83 7.92 -4.21 1.20
CA ALA A 83 8.61 -5.44 1.56
C ALA A 83 9.24 -6.13 0.34
N ALA A 84 8.52 -6.23 -0.78
CA ALA A 84 9.05 -6.77 -2.03
C ALA A 84 10.25 -5.96 -2.55
N ARG A 85 10.18 -4.62 -2.45
CA ARG A 85 11.23 -3.71 -2.92
C ARG A 85 12.56 -3.79 -2.18
N ARG A 86 12.57 -4.31 -0.95
CA ARG A 86 13.83 -4.53 -0.21
C ARG A 86 14.70 -5.60 -0.85
N VAL A 87 14.11 -6.47 -1.67
CA VAL A 87 14.79 -7.61 -2.31
C VAL A 87 14.80 -7.48 -3.83
N ASP A 88 13.77 -6.87 -4.41
CA ASP A 88 13.66 -6.60 -5.85
C ASP A 88 13.42 -5.10 -6.10
N ALA A 89 14.44 -4.40 -6.61
CA ALA A 89 14.36 -2.97 -6.91
C ALA A 89 13.63 -2.64 -8.21
N SER A 90 12.82 -3.57 -8.75
CA SER A 90 12.04 -3.38 -9.98
C SER A 90 11.25 -2.05 -9.98
N PRO A 91 11.36 -1.24 -11.05
CA PRO A 91 10.59 -0.01 -11.18
C PRO A 91 9.07 -0.23 -11.12
N ALA A 92 8.58 -1.39 -11.57
CA ALA A 92 7.15 -1.71 -11.52
C ALA A 92 6.62 -1.80 -10.08
N LEU A 93 7.40 -2.39 -9.16
CA LEU A 93 7.05 -2.47 -7.74
C LEU A 93 7.04 -1.07 -7.11
N ALA A 94 7.99 -0.22 -7.49
CA ALA A 94 8.04 1.17 -7.05
C ALA A 94 6.80 1.98 -7.52
N ALA A 95 6.39 1.82 -8.78
CA ALA A 95 5.19 2.43 -9.31
C ALA A 95 3.92 1.93 -8.59
N GLY A 96 3.83 0.62 -8.32
CA GLY A 96 2.73 0.02 -7.56
C GLY A 96 2.64 0.59 -6.14
N GLN A 97 3.76 0.67 -5.43
CA GLN A 97 3.82 1.26 -4.10
C GLN A 97 3.39 2.73 -4.12
N ALA A 98 3.91 3.52 -5.05
CA ALA A 98 3.56 4.93 -5.18
C ALA A 98 2.06 5.12 -5.39
N GLN A 99 1.46 4.35 -6.31
CA GLN A 99 0.01 4.43 -6.58
C GLN A 99 -0.84 4.05 -5.36
N ALA A 100 -0.46 2.99 -4.63
CA ALA A 100 -1.15 2.59 -3.41
C ALA A 100 -1.12 3.69 -2.34
N LEU A 101 0.06 4.27 -2.10
CA LEU A 101 0.26 5.36 -1.14
C LEU A 101 -0.45 6.66 -1.56
N ILE A 102 -0.44 7.02 -2.84
CA ILE A 102 -1.17 8.19 -3.35
C ILE A 102 -2.67 8.04 -3.04
N CYS A 103 -3.26 6.88 -3.35
CA CYS A 103 -4.66 6.65 -3.08
C CYS A 103 -4.97 6.60 -1.59
N ALA A 104 -4.14 5.93 -0.78
CA ALA A 104 -4.32 5.90 0.66
C ALA A 104 -4.25 7.32 1.26
N GLY A 105 -3.28 8.13 0.83
CA GLY A 105 -3.12 9.51 1.29
C GLY A 105 -4.27 10.43 0.88
N HIS A 106 -4.82 10.29 -0.34
CA HIS A 106 -6.02 11.03 -0.73
C HIS A 106 -7.24 10.67 0.13
N LEU A 107 -7.39 9.41 0.51
CA LEU A 107 -8.54 8.94 1.29
C LEU A 107 -8.43 9.28 2.78
N SER A 108 -7.21 9.32 3.33
CA SER A 108 -6.98 9.60 4.76
C SER A 108 -6.53 11.03 5.05
N ALA A 109 -6.29 11.85 4.02
CA ALA A 109 -5.63 13.16 4.14
C ALA A 109 -4.31 13.08 4.94
N ASN A 110 -3.58 11.97 4.81
CA ASN A 110 -2.33 11.74 5.52
C ASN A 110 -1.12 12.14 4.67
N ARG A 111 -0.43 13.20 5.08
CA ARG A 111 0.77 13.74 4.43
C ARG A 111 1.91 12.72 4.35
N ASP A 112 2.06 11.83 5.33
CA ASP A 112 3.14 10.83 5.34
C ASP A 112 3.00 9.82 4.20
N HIS A 113 1.75 9.52 3.79
CA HIS A 113 1.52 8.72 2.59
C HIS A 113 2.04 9.44 1.34
N GLY A 114 1.84 10.75 1.22
CA GLY A 114 2.37 11.56 0.12
C GLY A 114 3.91 11.58 0.11
N LEU A 115 4.56 11.75 1.26
CA LEU A 115 6.02 11.73 1.36
C LEU A 115 6.62 10.37 0.95
N ARG A 116 6.07 9.27 1.47
CA ARG A 116 6.50 7.92 1.08
C ARG A 116 6.19 7.61 -0.38
N ALA A 117 5.11 8.18 -0.92
CA ALA A 117 4.79 8.05 -2.34
C ALA A 117 5.80 8.78 -3.23
N LEU A 118 6.30 9.95 -2.83
CA LEU A 118 7.37 10.65 -3.56
C LEU A 118 8.64 9.80 -3.63
N GLU A 119 9.03 9.20 -2.51
CA GLU A 119 10.19 8.30 -2.44
C GLU A 119 10.02 7.10 -3.38
N ALA A 120 8.87 6.45 -3.35
CA ALA A 120 8.58 5.34 -4.25
C ALA A 120 8.53 5.80 -5.73
N ALA A 121 7.93 6.95 -6.02
CA ALA A 121 7.84 7.50 -7.37
C ALA A 121 9.22 7.85 -7.95
N ALA A 122 10.22 8.13 -7.11
CA ALA A 122 11.58 8.39 -7.57
C ALA A 122 12.23 7.16 -8.23
N ALA A 123 11.82 5.95 -7.84
CA ALA A 123 12.29 4.68 -8.41
C ALA A 123 11.33 4.06 -9.44
N ALA A 124 10.24 4.76 -9.79
CA ALA A 124 9.27 4.29 -10.79
C ALA A 124 9.83 4.40 -12.23
N PRO A 125 9.19 3.75 -13.23
CA PRO A 125 9.57 3.87 -14.64
C PRO A 125 9.58 5.35 -15.08
N PRO A 126 10.54 5.75 -15.94
CA PRO A 126 10.75 7.16 -16.27
C PRO A 126 9.54 7.81 -16.96
N ASP A 127 8.75 7.04 -17.69
CA ASP A 127 7.50 7.47 -18.32
C ASP A 127 6.37 7.75 -17.31
N ARG A 128 6.39 7.10 -16.13
CA ARG A 128 5.35 7.24 -15.10
C ARG A 128 5.78 8.11 -13.92
N ALA A 129 7.08 8.19 -13.65
CA ALA A 129 7.63 8.90 -12.50
C ALA A 129 7.17 10.37 -12.40
N PRO A 130 7.11 11.19 -13.48
CA PRO A 130 6.65 12.57 -13.40
C PRO A 130 5.20 12.68 -12.91
N LEU A 131 4.30 11.85 -13.45
CA LEU A 131 2.90 11.83 -13.06
C LEU A 131 2.72 11.38 -11.61
N LEU A 132 3.44 10.33 -11.19
CA LEU A 132 3.38 9.81 -9.82
C LEU A 132 3.91 10.84 -8.81
N ARG A 133 5.01 11.54 -9.12
CA ARG A 133 5.54 12.61 -8.27
C ARG A 133 4.55 13.77 -8.14
N ALA A 134 3.95 14.22 -9.24
CA ALA A 134 2.97 15.29 -9.21
C ALA A 134 1.74 14.93 -8.35
N ARG A 135 1.24 13.69 -8.46
CA ARG A 135 0.12 13.20 -7.63
C ARG A 135 0.51 13.05 -6.16
N ALA A 136 1.70 12.55 -5.87
CA ALA A 136 2.20 12.46 -4.50
C ALA A 136 2.35 13.84 -3.86
N GLN A 137 2.82 14.84 -4.62
CA GLN A 137 2.88 16.24 -4.18
C GLN A 137 1.46 16.79 -3.89
N ALA A 138 0.49 16.51 -4.74
CA ALA A 138 -0.90 16.92 -4.49
C ALA A 138 -1.46 16.34 -3.19
N VAL A 139 -1.09 15.11 -2.80
CA VAL A 139 -1.44 14.51 -1.50
C VAL A 139 -0.77 15.26 -0.33
N ILE A 140 0.50 15.64 -0.49
CA ILE A 140 1.25 16.38 0.54
C ILE A 140 0.61 17.75 0.81
N ASP A 141 0.08 18.38 -0.23
CA ASP A 141 -0.52 19.71 -0.19
C ASP A 141 -2.00 19.69 0.22
N LEU A 142 -2.59 18.51 0.47
CA LEU A 142 -3.95 18.43 1.01
C LEU A 142 -3.98 19.09 2.40
N PRO A 143 -5.03 19.89 2.69
CA PRO A 143 -5.24 20.39 4.04
C PRO A 143 -5.44 19.21 4.98
N THR A 144 -4.55 19.07 5.96
CA THR A 144 -4.69 18.06 7.00
C THR A 144 -5.96 18.36 7.79
N ALA A 145 -6.75 17.33 8.14
CA ALA A 145 -7.97 17.48 8.94
C ALA A 145 -7.73 18.04 10.36
N GLN A 146 -6.48 18.36 10.73
CA GLN A 146 -6.09 18.96 11.99
C GLN A 146 -6.19 20.49 11.91
N GLY A 147 -7.42 20.99 11.89
CA GLY A 147 -7.72 22.41 11.89
C GLY A 147 -9.09 22.75 12.49
N VAL A 148 -9.67 21.88 13.34
CA VAL A 148 -10.80 22.29 14.18
C VAL A 148 -10.21 23.01 15.40
N PRO A 149 -10.36 24.33 15.56
CA PRO A 149 -10.03 24.99 16.81
C PRO A 149 -10.96 24.43 17.88
N THR A 150 -10.42 23.63 18.79
CA THR A 150 -11.11 23.29 20.03
C THR A 150 -11.35 24.59 20.77
N SER A 151 -12.61 25.02 20.81
CA SER A 151 -13.11 26.13 21.61
C SER A 151 -12.47 26.09 22.98
N ARG A 152 -11.54 27.01 23.23
CA ARG A 152 -11.06 27.28 24.57
C ARG A 152 -12.22 27.93 25.31
N ASN A 153 -12.95 27.11 26.06
CA ASN A 153 -13.74 27.53 27.20
C ASN A 153 -12.92 28.55 28.00
N ARG A 154 -13.28 29.82 27.90
CA ARG A 154 -12.97 30.81 28.92
C ARG A 154 -14.29 31.17 29.57
N ASN A 155 -14.64 30.35 30.56
CA ASN A 155 -15.41 30.80 31.71
C ASN A 155 -14.67 32.00 32.30
N GLU A 156 -15.02 33.21 31.87
CA GLU A 156 -14.95 34.39 32.71
C GLU A 156 -16.36 34.48 33.32
N GLY A 157 -16.59 33.83 34.45
CA GLY A 157 -15.99 34.28 35.70
C GLY A 157 -16.87 35.39 36.23
N ALA A 158 -18.05 34.99 36.72
CA ALA A 158 -18.94 35.86 37.45
C ALA A 158 -18.21 36.50 38.64
N ARG A 159 -18.25 37.85 38.68
CA ARG A 159 -18.47 38.76 39.82
C ARG A 159 -17.72 38.54 41.15
N PRO A 160 -17.40 39.62 41.87
CA PRO A 160 -18.43 40.40 42.59
C PRO A 160 -18.87 41.68 41.89
#